data_AF-A0A923WC90-F1
#
_entry.id   AF-A0A923WC90-F1
#
_cell.length_a   1.000
_cell.length_b   1.000
_cell.length_c   1.000
_cell.angle_alpha   90.00
_cell.angle_beta   90.00
_cell.angle_gamma   90.00
#
_symmetry.space_group_name_H-M   'P 1'
#
loop_
_entity.id
_entity.type
_entity.pdbx_description
1 polymer ?
#
loop_
_entity_poly.entity_id
_entity_poly.type
_entity_poly.pdbx_seq_one_letter_code
_entity_poly.pdbx_strand_id
1 'polypeptide(L)' 'MEAPRLDRTAFRAGSFADADDHYRHDWRHATPAERLRAARYLISVAFRFELNNPPRLDRSVFSVRAWPRG' A
#
# COMPACT_ATOMS: atom_id res chain seq x y z
N MET A 1 3.83 -18.73 29.25
CA MET A 1 3.49 -17.74 28.22
C MET A 1 4.64 -17.72 27.22
N GLU A 2 4.46 -18.31 26.04
CA GLU A 2 5.51 -18.36 25.02
C GLU A 2 5.77 -16.96 24.44
N ALA A 3 7.03 -16.61 24.25
CA ALA A 3 7.41 -15.35 23.62
C ALA A 3 6.96 -15.36 22.14
N PRO A 4 6.38 -14.26 21.63
CA PRO A 4 6.01 -14.18 20.22
C PRO A 4 7.27 -14.36 19.35
N ARG A 5 7.33 -15.46 18.60
CA ARG A 5 8.42 -15.74 17.65
C ARG A 5 8.31 -14.76 16.50
N LEU A 6 9.28 -13.84 16.39
CA LEU A 6 9.41 -12.96 15.23
C LEU A 6 9.69 -13.82 13.99
N ASP A 7 8.77 -13.83 13.04
CA ASP A 7 9.00 -14.43 11.72
C ASP A 7 10.02 -13.57 10.96
N ARG A 8 11.23 -14.10 10.81
CA ARG A 8 12.36 -13.43 10.16
C ARG A 8 12.37 -13.63 8.64
N THR A 9 11.40 -14.37 8.10
CA THR A 9 11.27 -14.61 6.66
C THR A 9 10.39 -13.59 5.95
N ALA A 10 9.63 -12.78 6.71
CA ALA A 10 8.75 -11.75 6.16
C ALA A 10 9.50 -10.62 5.43
N PHE A 11 10.80 -10.44 5.72
CA PHE A 11 11.62 -9.38 5.13
C PHE A 11 12.83 -9.99 4.43
N ARG A 12 12.87 -9.90 3.10
CA ARG A 12 14.05 -10.24 2.32
C ARG A 12 15.00 -9.05 2.34
N ALA A 13 16.23 -9.26 2.85
CA ALA A 13 17.30 -8.28 2.69
C ALA A 13 17.75 -8.29 1.21
N GLY A 14 17.10 -7.47 0.38
CA GLY A 14 17.50 -7.21 -1.01
C GLY A 14 18.36 -5.96 -1.09
N SER A 15 19.22 -5.88 -2.10
CA SER A 15 19.94 -4.64 -2.40
C SER A 15 18.98 -3.58 -2.97
N PHE A 16 19.37 -2.30 -2.92
CA PHE A 16 18.62 -1.23 -3.59
C PHE A 16 18.42 -1.54 -5.08
N ALA A 17 19.42 -2.13 -5.72
CA ALA A 17 19.36 -2.53 -7.12
C ALA A 17 18.29 -3.62 -7.35
N ASP A 18 18.19 -4.62 -6.47
CA ASP A 18 17.17 -5.67 -6.59
C ASP A 18 15.74 -5.13 -6.43
N ALA A 19 15.55 -4.18 -5.51
CA ALA A 19 14.25 -3.54 -5.29
C ALA A 19 13.84 -2.64 -6.47
N ASP A 20 14.81 -1.91 -7.04
CA ASP A 20 14.63 -1.06 -8.21
C ASP A 20 14.37 -1.88 -9.48
N ASP A 21 15.01 -3.05 -9.61
CA ASP A 21 14.79 -3.97 -10.73
C ASP A 21 13.40 -4.61 -10.67
N HIS A 22 12.96 -5.09 -9.51
CA HIS A 22 11.58 -5.57 -9.33
C HIS A 22 10.53 -4.50 -9.66
N TYR A 23 10.76 -3.25 -9.24
CA TYR A 23 9.88 -2.14 -9.60
C TYR A 23 9.86 -1.88 -11.11
N ARG A 24 11.02 -1.97 -11.77
CA ARG A 24 11.16 -1.74 -13.21
C ARG A 24 10.60 -2.88 -14.04
N HIS A 25 10.80 -4.13 -13.67
CA HIS A 25 10.40 -5.27 -14.48
C HIS A 25 8.93 -5.65 -14.29
N ASP A 26 8.45 -5.67 -13.04
CA ASP A 26 7.12 -6.20 -12.73
C ASP A 26 6.03 -5.12 -12.86
N TRP A 27 6.34 -3.87 -12.48
CA TRP A 27 5.32 -2.82 -12.40
C TRP A 27 5.30 -1.89 -13.60
N ARG A 28 6.37 -1.76 -14.41
CA ARG A 28 6.34 -0.89 -15.61
C ARG A 28 5.24 -1.26 -16.59
N HIS A 29 4.93 -2.54 -16.71
CA HIS A 29 3.90 -3.03 -17.63
C HIS A 29 2.49 -2.98 -17.04
N ALA A 30 2.36 -2.79 -15.72
CA ALA A 30 1.07 -2.70 -15.06
C ALA A 30 0.37 -1.37 -15.38
N THR A 31 -0.89 -1.47 -15.78
CA THR A 31 -1.78 -0.33 -15.97
C THR A 31 -2.00 0.43 -14.64
N PRO A 32 -2.37 1.72 -14.69
CA PRO A 32 -2.71 2.47 -13.47
C PRO A 32 -3.79 1.78 -12.61
N ALA A 33 -4.75 1.13 -13.24
CA ALA A 33 -5.82 0.40 -12.54
C ALA A 33 -5.28 -0.81 -11.75
N GLU A 34 -4.33 -1.56 -12.32
CA GLU A 34 -3.68 -2.70 -11.65
C GLU A 34 -2.82 -2.25 -10.49
N ARG A 35 -2.06 -1.17 -10.69
CA ARG A 35 -1.27 -0.54 -9.62
C ARG A 35 -2.16 -0.09 -8.46
N LEU A 36 -3.31 0.50 -8.77
CA LEU A 36 -4.27 0.93 -7.74
C LEU A 36 -4.88 -0.27 -6.98
N ARG A 37 -5.17 -1.37 -7.67
CA ARG A 37 -5.64 -2.62 -7.03
C ARG A 37 -4.59 -3.20 -6.09
N ALA A 38 -3.33 -3.26 -6.52
CA ALA A 38 -2.23 -3.74 -5.67
C ALA A 38 -2.03 -2.84 -4.45
N ALA A 39 -2.01 -1.52 -4.64
CA ALA A 39 -1.92 -0.57 -3.54
C ALA A 39 -3.09 -0.74 -2.55
N ARG A 40 -4.33 -0.90 -3.05
CA ARG A 40 -5.51 -1.13 -2.22
C ARG A 40 -5.40 -2.42 -1.39
N TYR A 41 -4.85 -3.49 -1.96
CA TYR A 41 -4.56 -4.73 -1.23
C TYR A 41 -3.54 -4.51 -0.10
N LEU A 42 -2.43 -3.81 -0.37
CA LEU A 42 -1.44 -3.51 0.66
C LEU A 42 -2.02 -2.66 1.80
N ILE A 43 -2.85 -1.68 1.46
CA ILE A 43 -3.57 -0.84 2.43
C ILE A 43 -4.53 -1.71 3.27
N SER A 44 -5.25 -2.66 2.65
CA SER A 44 -6.18 -3.54 3.38
C SER A 44 -5.45 -4.46 4.36
N VAL A 45 -4.26 -4.93 4.02
CA VAL A 45 -3.40 -5.70 4.93
C VAL A 45 -2.94 -4.82 6.10
N ALA A 46 -2.48 -3.60 5.83
CA ALA A 46 -1.98 -2.67 6.85
C ALA A 46 -3.06 -2.26 7.87
N PHE A 47 -4.28 -1.96 7.39
CA PHE A 47 -5.39 -1.48 8.21
C PHE A 47 -6.43 -2.55 8.55
N ARG A 48 -6.19 -3.81 8.16
CA ARG A 48 -7.02 -4.99 8.43
C ARG A 48 -8.50 -4.79 8.09
N PHE A 49 -8.79 -4.34 6.87
CA PHE A 49 -10.18 -4.26 6.39
C PHE A 49 -10.42 -5.15 5.18
N GLU A 50 -11.69 -5.44 4.90
CA GLU A 50 -12.10 -6.26 3.77
C GLU A 50 -12.05 -5.48 2.46
N LEU A 51 -11.39 -6.04 1.44
CA LEU A 51 -11.30 -5.41 0.11
C LEU A 51 -12.66 -5.18 -0.54
N ASN A 52 -13.58 -6.13 -0.37
CA ASN A 52 -14.93 -6.10 -0.96
C ASN A 52 -15.94 -5.31 -0.12
N ASN A 53 -15.58 -4.99 1.12
CA ASN A 53 -16.40 -4.22 2.04
C ASN A 53 -15.53 -3.21 2.83
N PRO A 54 -14.92 -2.25 2.11
CA PRO A 54 -13.99 -1.32 2.74
C PRO A 54 -14.74 -0.38 3.70
N PRO A 55 -14.09 0.05 4.80
CA PRO A 55 -14.65 1.05 5.70
C PRO A 55 -14.92 2.34 4.93
N ARG A 56 -15.97 3.05 5.35
CA ARG A 56 -16.30 4.35 4.78
C ARG A 56 -15.17 5.33 5.08
N LEU A 57 -14.68 6.01 4.04
CA LEU A 57 -13.70 7.07 4.20
C LEU A 57 -14.30 8.20 5.03
N ASP A 58 -13.68 8.49 6.18
CA ASP A 58 -13.96 9.70 6.93
C ASP A 58 -13.32 10.89 6.22
N ARG A 59 -14.17 11.82 5.76
CA ARG A 59 -13.75 13.03 5.05
C ARG A 59 -13.58 14.23 5.97
N SER A 60 -13.86 14.10 7.26
CA SER A 60 -13.75 15.18 8.24
C SER A 60 -12.30 15.60 8.50
N VAL A 61 -11.37 14.64 8.41
CA VAL A 61 -9.93 14.83 8.62
C VAL A 61 -9.20 15.41 7.41
N PHE A 62 -9.79 15.37 6.21
CA PHE A 62 -9.19 15.90 4.99
C PHE A 62 -9.85 17.22 4.59
N SER A 63 -9.28 18.35 5.03
CA SER A 63 -9.69 19.65 4.51
C SER A 63 -8.92 19.97 3.22
N VAL A 64 -9.64 20.07 2.11
CA VAL A 64 -9.09 20.66 0.90
C VAL A 64 -9.14 22.17 1.10
N ARG A 65 -7.97 22.83 1.20
CA ARG A 65 -7.91 24.29 1.17
C ARG A 65 -8.45 24.75 -0.19
N ALA A 66 -9.64 25.33 -0.19
CA ALA A 66 -10.19 25.95 -1.40
C ALA A 66 -9.23 27.07 -1.83
N TRP A 67 -8.71 26.98 -3.06
CA TRP A 67 -7.95 28.07 -3.64
C TRP A 67 -8.89 29.27 -3.82
N PRO A 68 -8.51 30.50 -3.40
CA PRO A 68 -9.34 31.67 -3.63
C PRO A 68 -9.49 31.87 -5.14
N ARG A 69 -10.71 31.78 -5.64
CA ARG A 69 -11.03 32.27 -6.99
C ARG A 69 -11.08 33.79 -6.86
N GLY A 70 -9.98 34.44 -7.25
CA GLY A 70 -9.95 35.88 -7.52
C GLY A 70 -10.72 36.23 -8.78
#